data_AF-A0A512IHX7-F1
#
_entry.id   AF-A0A512IHX7-F1
#
_cell.length_a   1.000
_cell.length_b   1.000
_cell.length_c   1.000
_cell.angle_alpha   90.00
_cell.angle_beta   90.00
_cell.angle_gamma   90.00
#
_symmetry.space_group_name_H-M   'P 1'
#
loop_
_entity.id
_entity.type
_entity.pdbx_description
1 polymer ?
#
loop_
_entity_poly.entity_id
_entity_poly.type
_entity_poly.pdbx_seq_one_letter_code
_entity_poly.pdbx_strand_id
1 'polypeptide(L)'
;MTDKPERPASLARRRPRPAPDEHIDPVDYTPAAPATPQPATPMASTPPVQAVPAEQPAVAAPKRGRGRPRREPTIQLGVRVAQDVSDLIEELTEHDGTARAVIENAVRAYAQQINR
;
A
#
# COMPACT_ATOMS: atom_id res chain seq x y z
N MET A 1 10.00 -29.37 -41.99
CA MET A 1 9.89 -28.68 -40.68
C MET A 1 9.86 -27.20 -40.98
N THR A 2 8.76 -26.52 -40.65
CA THR A 2 8.52 -25.12 -41.02
C THR A 2 8.77 -24.25 -39.80
N ASP A 3 9.87 -23.50 -39.80
CA ASP A 3 10.19 -22.50 -38.78
C ASP A 3 9.12 -21.39 -38.80
N LYS A 4 8.33 -21.31 -37.72
CA LYS A 4 7.47 -20.16 -37.46
C LYS A 4 8.32 -19.12 -36.71
N PRO A 5 8.42 -17.86 -37.18
CA PRO A 5 9.13 -16.84 -36.44
C PRO A 5 8.39 -16.56 -35.12
N GLU A 6 9.00 -16.97 -34.01
CA GLU A 6 8.39 -17.04 -32.68
C GLU A 6 8.10 -15.65 -32.05
N ARG A 7 8.67 -14.56 -32.58
CA ARG A 7 8.34 -13.19 -32.15
C ARG A 7 8.31 -12.18 -33.29
N PRO A 8 7.34 -11.25 -33.30
CA PRO A 8 7.34 -10.14 -34.24
C PRO A 8 8.53 -9.21 -33.97
N ALA A 9 9.26 -8.83 -35.02
CA ALA A 9 10.44 -7.96 -34.96
C ALA A 9 10.17 -6.57 -34.34
N SER A 10 8.91 -6.18 -34.18
CA SER A 10 8.46 -4.94 -33.54
C SER A 10 8.75 -4.88 -32.04
N LEU A 11 8.86 -6.02 -31.36
CA LEU A 11 9.20 -6.07 -29.93
C LEU A 11 10.69 -5.89 -29.65
N ALA A 12 11.56 -6.14 -30.63
CA ALA A 12 13.02 -6.07 -30.44
C ALA A 12 13.56 -4.64 -30.23
N ARG A 13 12.76 -3.60 -30.54
CA ARG A 13 13.19 -2.19 -30.48
C ARG A 13 12.53 -1.37 -29.36
N ARG A 14 11.59 -1.94 -28.60
CA ARG A 14 10.96 -1.24 -27.49
C ARG A 14 11.79 -1.43 -26.23
N ARG A 15 12.65 -0.46 -25.94
CA ARG A 15 13.21 -0.30 -24.59
C ARG A 15 12.07 0.09 -23.64
N PRO A 16 12.02 -0.48 -22.43
CA PRO A 16 11.13 0.02 -21.38
C PRO A 16 11.35 1.52 -21.22
N ARG A 17 10.25 2.29 -21.18
CA ARG A 17 10.32 3.70 -20.81
C ARG A 17 10.17 3.80 -19.29
N PRO A 18 11.00 4.61 -18.63
CA PRO A 18 10.81 5.03 -17.26
C PRO A 18 9.37 5.46 -16.99
N ALA A 19 8.88 5.16 -15.79
CA ALA A 19 7.58 5.66 -15.36
C ALA A 19 7.66 7.19 -15.16
N PRO A 20 6.56 7.96 -15.36
CA PRO A 20 6.58 9.42 -15.26
C PRO A 20 7.05 9.96 -13.90
N ASP A 21 6.93 9.15 -12.85
CA ASP A 21 7.23 9.45 -11.45
C ASP A 21 8.58 8.90 -10.96
N GLU A 22 9.38 8.28 -11.84
CA GLU A 22 10.66 7.65 -11.46
C GLU A 22 11.70 8.65 -10.91
N HIS A 23 11.54 9.94 -11.19
CA HIS A 23 12.39 11.02 -10.69
C HIS A 23 11.78 11.80 -9.51
N ILE A 24 10.60 11.41 -9.04
CA ILE A 24 9.88 12.11 -7.96
C ILE A 24 10.32 11.52 -6.61
N ASP A 25 10.86 12.36 -5.74
CA ASP A 25 11.14 11.98 -4.34
C ASP A 25 9.81 11.67 -3.62
N PRO A 26 9.72 10.60 -2.81
CA PRO A 26 8.55 10.32 -1.99
C PRO A 26 8.03 11.51 -1.17
N VAL A 27 8.90 12.45 -0.79
CA VAL A 27 8.53 13.66 -0.04
C VAL A 27 7.90 14.73 -0.95
N ASP A 28 8.30 14.78 -2.22
CA ASP A 28 7.84 15.77 -3.19
C ASP A 28 6.59 15.32 -3.97
N TYR A 29 6.07 14.13 -3.68
CA TYR A 29 4.89 13.60 -4.35
C TYR A 29 3.65 14.45 -4.02
N THR A 30 3.28 15.31 -4.98
CA THR A 30 1.99 16.00 -4.96
C THR A 30 1.02 15.16 -5.80
N PRO A 31 -0.03 14.55 -5.21
CA PRO A 31 -0.96 13.74 -5.97
C PRO A 31 -1.59 14.60 -7.07
N ALA A 32 -1.50 14.13 -8.31
CA ALA A 32 -2.17 14.77 -9.43
C ALA A 32 -3.66 14.91 -9.09
N ALA A 33 -4.16 16.15 -9.18
CA ALA A 33 -5.59 16.41 -9.07
C ALA A 33 -6.32 15.49 -10.07
N PRO A 34 -7.47 14.89 -9.70
CA PRO A 34 -8.22 14.05 -10.62
C PRO A 34 -8.48 14.85 -11.88
N ALA A 35 -7.98 14.34 -13.01
CA ALA A 35 -8.23 14.92 -14.32
C ALA A 35 -9.75 14.99 -14.49
N THR A 36 -10.29 16.21 -14.40
CA THR A 36 -11.56 16.52 -15.03
C THR A 36 -11.45 16.02 -16.48
N PRO A 37 -12.44 15.28 -17.00
CA PRO A 37 -12.40 14.83 -18.39
C PRO A 37 -12.25 16.08 -19.26
N GLN A 38 -11.09 16.21 -19.90
CA GLN A 38 -10.81 17.27 -20.85
C GLN A 38 -11.74 17.02 -22.05
N PRO A 39 -12.73 17.89 -22.30
CA PRO A 39 -13.46 17.84 -23.54
C PRO A 39 -12.49 18.28 -24.64
N ALA A 40 -12.53 17.62 -25.79
CA ALA A 40 -11.83 18.06 -26.99
C ALA A 40 -12.10 19.56 -27.20
N THR A 41 -11.06 20.35 -27.44
CA THR A 41 -11.20 21.72 -27.94
C THR A 41 -11.68 21.70 -29.39
N PRO A 42 -12.86 22.23 -29.73
CA PRO A 42 -13.02 23.15 -30.84
C PRO A 42 -12.73 24.59 -30.35
N MET A 43 -12.26 25.42 -31.27
CA MET A 43 -11.85 26.80 -31.04
C MET A 43 -13.00 27.75 -30.60
N ALA A 44 -12.60 28.84 -29.92
CA ALA A 44 -13.20 30.20 -29.88
C ALA A 44 -14.05 30.68 -28.66
N SER A 45 -13.51 31.74 -28.00
CA SER A 45 -14.10 32.98 -27.43
C SER A 45 -15.31 33.01 -26.46
N THR A 46 -15.03 33.32 -25.17
CA THR A 46 -15.63 34.24 -24.12
C THR A 46 -17.09 34.79 -24.18
N PRO A 47 -17.66 35.37 -23.08
CA PRO A 47 -18.38 34.86 -21.87
C PRO A 47 -19.84 35.46 -21.76
N PRO A 48 -20.60 35.65 -20.63
CA PRO A 48 -20.50 35.23 -19.21
C PRO A 48 -21.79 34.65 -18.52
N VAL A 49 -21.58 34.08 -17.31
CA VAL A 49 -22.42 34.00 -16.06
C VAL A 49 -23.89 33.51 -16.09
N GLN A 50 -24.15 32.44 -15.32
CA GLN A 50 -25.39 32.29 -14.54
C GLN A 50 -25.10 31.53 -13.22
N ALA A 51 -25.92 31.81 -12.21
CA ALA A 51 -25.56 31.80 -10.79
C ALA A 51 -26.40 30.81 -9.96
N VAL A 52 -25.75 30.14 -8.98
CA VAL A 52 -26.24 29.57 -7.67
C VAL A 52 -27.42 28.57 -7.66
N PRO A 53 -27.73 27.80 -6.58
CA PRO A 53 -26.99 27.54 -5.32
C PRO A 53 -26.98 26.08 -4.77
N ALA A 54 -26.00 25.83 -3.89
CA ALA A 54 -25.96 24.94 -2.71
C ALA A 54 -26.86 23.69 -2.62
N GLU A 55 -26.23 22.51 -2.59
CA GLU A 55 -26.72 21.37 -1.81
C GLU A 55 -25.57 20.70 -1.01
N GLN A 56 -25.67 20.92 0.30
CA GLN A 56 -25.31 20.13 1.49
C GLN A 56 -24.55 18.78 1.32
N PRO A 57 -23.58 18.47 2.22
CA PRO A 57 -22.69 17.31 2.07
C PRO A 57 -23.45 15.99 2.21
N ALA A 58 -23.42 15.17 1.16
CA ALA A 58 -23.85 13.79 1.22
C ALA A 58 -22.92 13.01 2.18
N VAL A 59 -23.48 12.64 3.33
CA VAL A 59 -22.87 11.73 4.31
C VAL A 59 -22.50 10.44 3.59
N ALA A 60 -21.21 10.17 3.46
CA ALA A 60 -20.71 8.95 2.83
C ALA A 60 -21.21 7.74 3.61
N ALA A 61 -22.13 6.97 3.02
CA ALA A 61 -22.59 5.70 3.56
C ALA A 61 -21.39 4.76 3.78
N PRO A 62 -21.30 4.06 4.93
CA PRO A 62 -20.22 3.12 5.16
C PRO A 62 -20.37 1.97 4.17
N LYS A 63 -19.44 1.89 3.21
CA LYS A 63 -19.31 0.73 2.33
C LYS A 63 -19.03 -0.49 3.22
N ARG A 64 -20.07 -1.25 3.56
CA ARG A 64 -19.95 -2.57 4.20
C ARG A 64 -19.20 -3.49 3.23
N GLY A 65 -17.87 -3.46 3.34
CA GLY A 65 -16.97 -4.34 2.62
C GLY A 65 -17.25 -5.78 3.03
N ARG A 66 -17.60 -6.61 2.04
CA ARG A 66 -17.78 -8.06 2.19
C ARG A 66 -16.53 -8.65 2.86
N GLY A 67 -16.75 -9.38 3.96
CA GLY A 67 -15.96 -10.56 4.33
C GLY A 67 -14.46 -10.39 4.49
N ARG A 68 -13.95 -9.22 4.89
CA ARG A 68 -12.54 -9.15 5.28
C ARG A 68 -12.38 -9.90 6.61
N PRO A 69 -11.50 -10.91 6.71
CA PRO A 69 -11.25 -11.57 7.98
C PRO A 69 -10.91 -10.49 9.01
N ARG A 70 -11.62 -10.53 10.15
CA ARG A 70 -11.48 -9.57 11.23
C ARG A 70 -10.04 -9.68 11.75
N ARG A 71 -9.18 -8.75 11.32
CA ARG A 71 -7.80 -8.68 11.80
C ARG A 71 -7.85 -8.35 13.29
N GLU A 72 -7.18 -9.16 14.09
CA GLU A 72 -6.99 -8.84 15.50
C GLU A 72 -6.24 -7.51 15.63
N PRO A 73 -6.63 -6.65 16.59
CA PRO A 73 -5.91 -5.42 16.85
C PRO A 73 -4.47 -5.76 17.28
N THR A 74 -3.48 -5.22 16.57
CA THR A 74 -2.06 -5.38 16.89
C THR A 74 -1.50 -4.05 17.36
N ILE A 75 -0.60 -4.09 18.33
CA ILE A 75 0.08 -2.92 18.90
C ILE A 75 1.57 -3.09 18.62
N GLN A 76 2.21 -2.06 18.07
CA GLN A 76 3.66 -2.09 17.85
C GLN A 76 4.40 -1.82 19.15
N LEU A 77 5.42 -2.62 19.44
CA LEU A 77 6.29 -2.45 20.61
C LEU A 77 7.56 -1.73 20.18
N GLY A 78 7.70 -0.45 20.56
CA GLY A 78 8.90 0.37 20.30
C GLY A 78 9.95 0.21 21.40
N VAL A 79 10.35 -1.03 21.72
CA VAL A 79 11.20 -1.34 22.87
C VAL A 79 12.60 -1.74 22.40
N ARG A 80 13.63 -1.32 23.14
CA ARG A 80 15.02 -1.76 22.93
C ARG A 80 15.31 -2.92 23.86
N VAL A 81 15.97 -3.95 23.34
CA VAL A 81 16.42 -5.12 24.08
C VAL A 81 17.94 -5.22 24.03
N ALA A 82 18.52 -6.04 24.92
CA ALA A 82 19.93 -6.34 24.88
C ALA A 82 20.26 -7.24 23.66
N GLN A 83 21.53 -7.23 23.23
CA GLN A 83 21.97 -7.94 22.02
C GLN A 83 21.79 -9.45 22.15
N ASP A 84 22.15 -10.02 23.29
CA ASP A 84 21.96 -11.44 23.62
C ASP A 84 20.50 -11.88 23.52
N VAL A 85 19.56 -11.03 23.92
CA VAL A 85 18.11 -11.30 23.77
C VAL A 85 17.69 -11.24 22.30
N SER A 86 18.25 -10.33 21.50
CA SER A 86 17.99 -10.27 20.06
C SER A 86 18.48 -11.54 19.36
N ASP A 87 19.70 -11.97 19.67
CA ASP A 87 20.31 -13.17 19.10
C ASP A 87 19.50 -14.42 19.50
N LEU A 88 19.04 -14.50 20.75
CA LEU A 88 18.15 -15.57 21.22
C LEU A 88 16.81 -15.58 20.48
N ILE A 89 16.21 -14.42 20.20
CA ILE A 89 14.98 -14.36 19.41
C ILE A 89 15.23 -14.91 18.00
N GLU A 90 16.36 -14.56 17.38
CA GLU A 90 16.72 -15.05 16.06
C GLU A 90 16.90 -16.58 16.05
N GLU A 91 17.64 -17.14 17.00
CA GLU A 91 17.80 -18.60 17.16
C GLU A 91 16.43 -19.29 17.33
N LEU A 92 15.56 -18.75 18.18
CA LEU A 92 14.23 -19.33 18.42
C LEU A 92 13.31 -19.22 17.20
N THR A 93 13.51 -18.22 16.32
CA THR A 93 12.74 -18.12 15.08
C THR A 93 13.06 -19.22 14.08
N GLU A 94 14.24 -19.82 14.13
CA GLU A 94 14.57 -20.99 13.29
C GLU A 94 13.69 -22.20 13.64
N HIS A 95 13.18 -22.28 14.88
CA HIS A 95 12.40 -23.40 15.38
C HIS A 95 10.88 -23.11 15.43
N ASP A 96 10.48 -21.98 15.99
CA ASP A 96 9.08 -21.66 16.32
C ASP A 96 8.40 -20.68 15.33
N GLY A 97 9.09 -20.33 14.24
CA GLY A 97 8.56 -19.52 13.15
C GLY A 97 8.87 -18.02 13.31
N THR A 98 7.85 -17.17 13.42
CA THR A 98 8.08 -15.70 13.37
C THR A 98 8.50 -15.14 14.72
N ALA A 99 9.34 -14.09 14.73
CA ALA A 99 9.75 -13.39 15.96
C ALA A 99 8.55 -12.94 16.80
N ARG A 100 7.44 -12.56 16.13
CA ARG A 100 6.17 -12.23 16.78
C ARG A 100 5.65 -13.39 17.63
N ALA A 101 5.64 -14.61 17.09
CA ALA A 101 5.14 -15.79 17.80
C ALA A 101 6.00 -16.13 19.02
N VAL A 102 7.34 -16.06 18.85
CA VAL A 102 8.29 -16.25 19.95
C VAL A 102 8.02 -15.27 21.09
N ILE A 103 7.89 -13.98 20.77
CA ILE A 103 7.63 -12.92 21.77
C ILE A 103 6.26 -13.12 22.43
N GLU A 104 5.19 -13.36 21.67
CA GLU A 104 3.84 -13.57 22.23
C GLU A 104 3.79 -14.81 23.14
N ASN A 105 4.46 -15.90 22.77
CA ASN A 105 4.52 -17.11 23.58
C ASN A 105 5.31 -16.89 24.87
N ALA A 106 6.46 -16.22 24.79
CA ALA A 106 7.27 -15.88 25.96
C ALA A 106 6.48 -15.02 26.97
N VAL A 107 5.76 -14.01 26.48
CA VAL A 107 4.90 -13.16 27.34
C VAL A 107 3.77 -13.96 27.98
N ARG A 108 3.11 -14.86 27.23
CA ARG A 108 2.07 -15.75 27.78
C ARG A 108 2.64 -16.70 28.84
N ALA A 109 3.80 -17.30 28.60
CA ALA A 109 4.45 -18.20 29.55
C ALA A 109 4.86 -17.48 30.83
N TYR A 110 5.43 -16.28 30.72
CA TYR A 110 5.80 -15.45 31.86
C TYR A 110 4.57 -15.06 32.70
N ALA A 111 3.47 -14.68 32.06
CA ALA A 111 2.22 -14.38 32.76
C ALA A 111 1.66 -15.60 33.51
N GLN A 112 1.81 -16.81 32.97
CA GLN A 112 1.40 -18.04 33.67
C GLN A 112 2.29 -18.35 34.88
N GLN A 113 3.58 -18.04 34.82
CA GLN A 113 4.50 -18.22 35.95
C GLN A 113 4.18 -17.29 37.11
N ILE A 114 3.81 -16.04 36.84
CA ILE A 114 3.47 -15.07 37.90
C ILE A 114 2.14 -15.39 38.57
N ASN A 115 1.18 -15.97 37.82
CA ASN A 115 -0.15 -16.29 38.33
C ASN A 115 -0.26 -17.68 38.97
N ARG A 116 0.86 -18.35 39.21
CA ARG A 116 0.95 -19.62 39.94
C ARG A 116 1.35 -19.38 41.39
#